data_AF-L2GMD5-F1
#
_entry.id   AF-L2GMD5-F1
#
_cell.length_a   1.000
_cell.length_b   1.000
_cell.length_c   1.000
_cell.angle_alpha   90.00
_cell.angle_beta   90.00
_cell.angle_gamma   90.00
#
_symmetry.space_group_name_H-M   'P 1'
#
loop_
_entity.id
_entity.type
_entity.pdbx_description
1 polymer ?
#
loop_
_entity_poly.entity_id
_entity_poly.type
_entity_poly.pdbx_seq_one_letter_code
_entity_poly.pdbx_strand_id
1 'polypeptide(L)'
;MYIYEDFKRILDTTTNLMNKIKTCSKDEIEEIQMRIDSNIHALRLMASRIEDSETRATFLKTIQSLSTNVVFVESEGPQRRRKQRENAGGDELVGDELLKNSRKLKEMADEFKNSLQADRKIIEKLGGKMNASSQESTKSLQALDKTGRKIKSSTFMSFAFMIFVVVYFIIRFL
;
A
#
# COMPACT_ATOMS: atom_id res chain seq x y z
N MET A 1 17.93 -7.83 -17.75
CA MET A 1 18.53 -6.49 -17.96
C MET A 1 18.11 -5.52 -16.85
N TYR A 2 16.82 -5.32 -16.58
CA TYR A 2 16.32 -4.39 -15.53
C TYR A 2 16.84 -4.62 -14.10
N ILE A 3 16.94 -5.88 -13.66
CA ILE A 3 17.41 -6.21 -12.28
C ILE A 3 18.84 -5.71 -12.02
N TYR A 4 19.69 -5.68 -13.05
CA TYR A 4 21.08 -5.26 -12.91
C TYR A 4 21.21 -3.73 -12.76
N GLU A 5 20.43 -2.97 -13.52
CA GLU A 5 20.42 -1.50 -13.44
C GLU A 5 19.86 -1.01 -12.11
N ASP A 6 18.76 -1.62 -11.64
CA ASP A 6 18.18 -1.30 -10.33
C ASP A 6 19.14 -1.68 -9.19
N PHE A 7 19.81 -2.85 -9.30
CA PHE A 7 20.83 -3.25 -8.34
C PHE A 7 21.97 -2.24 -8.28
N LYS A 8 22.52 -1.85 -9.44
CA LYS A 8 23.61 -0.88 -9.53
C LYS A 8 23.20 0.48 -8.95
N ARG A 9 22.00 0.96 -9.27
CA ARG A 9 21.47 2.22 -8.73
C ARG A 9 21.38 2.20 -7.20
N ILE A 10 20.86 1.11 -6.63
CA ILE A 10 20.75 0.98 -5.17
C ILE A 10 22.13 0.85 -4.53
N LEU A 11 23.05 0.11 -5.16
CA LEU A 11 24.44 -0.03 -4.70
C LEU A 11 25.17 1.32 -4.65
N ASP A 12 25.07 2.11 -5.72
CA ASP A 12 25.67 3.45 -5.82
C ASP A 12 25.06 4.40 -4.78
N THR A 13 23.73 4.37 -4.63
CA THR A 13 23.02 5.17 -3.62
C THR A 13 23.47 4.80 -2.20
N THR A 14 23.62 3.51 -1.91
CA THR A 14 24.05 3.03 -0.59
C THR A 14 25.49 3.43 -0.30
N THR A 15 26.37 3.34 -1.30
CA THR A 15 27.78 3.77 -1.18
C THR A 15 27.88 5.27 -0.93
N ASN A 16 27.07 6.08 -1.63
CA ASN A 16 27.00 7.52 -1.41
C ASN A 16 26.49 7.85 0.00
N LEU A 17 25.47 7.15 0.50
CA LEU A 17 24.97 7.32 1.87
C LEU A 17 26.02 6.93 2.92
N MET A 18 26.77 5.84 2.70
CA MET A 18 27.89 5.45 3.58
C MET A 18 29.03 6.47 3.59
N ASN A 19 29.28 7.16 2.48
CA ASN A 19 30.25 8.25 2.47
C ASN A 19 29.70 9.49 3.19
N LYS A 20 28.41 9.78 3.02
CA LYS A 20 27.72 10.92 3.64
C LYS A 20 27.65 10.78 5.17
N ILE A 21 27.50 9.57 5.70
CA ILE A 21 27.43 9.32 7.14
C ILE A 21 28.70 9.77 7.88
N LYS A 22 29.86 9.77 7.21
CA LYS A 22 31.14 10.20 7.78
C LYS A 22 31.24 11.72 7.99
N THR A 23 30.36 12.49 7.34
CA THR A 23 30.42 13.96 7.29
C THR A 23 29.17 14.65 7.84
N CYS A 24 28.14 13.90 8.21
CA CYS A 24 26.84 14.42 8.62
C CYS A 24 26.72 14.64 10.13
N SER A 25 25.74 15.45 10.51
CA SER A 25 25.41 15.74 11.91
C SER A 25 24.74 14.53 12.59
N LYS A 26 24.83 14.43 13.93
CA LYS A 26 24.31 13.28 14.70
C LYS A 26 22.83 12.96 14.42
N ASP A 27 22.00 13.97 14.21
CA ASP A 27 20.57 13.79 13.96
C ASP A 27 20.29 13.21 12.56
N GLU A 28 21.20 13.43 11.59
CA GLU A 28 21.10 12.87 10.24
C GLU A 28 21.68 11.46 10.14
N ILE A 29 22.55 11.06 11.08
CA ILE A 29 23.19 9.74 11.08
C ILE A 29 22.13 8.64 11.23
N GLU A 30 21.16 8.79 12.13
CA GLU A 30 20.13 7.77 12.35
C GLU A 30 19.25 7.56 11.11
N GLU A 31 18.84 8.64 10.45
CA GLU A 31 18.07 8.57 9.20
C GLU A 31 18.88 7.96 8.06
N ILE A 32 20.15 8.34 7.92
CA ILE A 32 21.06 7.80 6.90
C ILE A 32 21.30 6.30 7.14
N GLN A 33 21.45 5.89 8.40
CA GLN A 33 21.66 4.49 8.80
C GLN A 33 20.44 3.63 8.46
N MET A 34 19.22 4.11 8.79
CA MET A 34 17.98 3.41 8.41
C MET A 34 17.83 3.22 6.90
N ARG A 35 18.22 4.23 6.11
CA ARG A 35 18.19 4.14 4.63
C ARG A 35 19.24 3.16 4.10
N ILE A 36 20.43 3.12 4.70
CA ILE A 36 21.48 2.16 4.36
C ILE A 36 21.01 0.73 4.64
N ASP A 37 20.44 0.47 5.82
CA ASP A 37 19.96 -0.86 6.21
C ASP A 37 18.83 -1.34 5.29
N SER A 38 17.89 -0.44 4.98
CA SER A 38 16.80 -0.72 4.04
C SER A 38 17.32 -1.07 2.65
N ASN A 39 18.32 -0.35 2.15
CA ASN A 39 18.92 -0.62 0.85
C ASN A 39 19.71 -1.94 0.84
N ILE A 40 20.46 -2.26 1.89
CA ILE A 40 21.15 -3.55 2.04
C ILE A 40 20.12 -4.70 2.01
N HIS A 41 18.99 -4.54 2.69
CA HIS A 41 17.92 -5.54 2.67
C HIS A 41 17.32 -5.71 1.27
N ALA A 42 17.05 -4.60 0.56
CA ALA A 42 16.57 -4.63 -0.82
C ALA A 42 17.56 -5.31 -1.78
N LEU A 43 18.86 -5.02 -1.65
CA LEU A 43 19.91 -5.67 -2.45
C LEU A 43 19.99 -7.17 -2.19
N ARG A 44 19.82 -7.63 -0.94
CA ARG A 44 19.76 -9.07 -0.62
C ARG A 44 18.54 -9.75 -1.24
N LEU A 45 17.39 -9.10 -1.24
CA LEU A 45 16.17 -9.59 -1.89
C LEU A 45 16.30 -9.63 -3.42
N MET A 46 17.04 -8.69 -4.03
CA MET A 46 17.34 -8.74 -5.46
C MET A 46 18.32 -9.88 -5.78
N ALA A 47 19.34 -10.07 -4.95
CA ALA A 47 20.32 -11.14 -5.11
C ALA A 47 19.69 -12.54 -4.95
N SER A 48 18.69 -12.73 -4.08
CA SER A 48 18.01 -14.01 -3.91
C SER A 48 17.18 -14.43 -5.14
N ARG A 49 16.82 -13.48 -6.01
CA ARG A 49 16.11 -13.72 -7.27
C ARG A 49 17.03 -14.04 -8.45
N ILE A 50 18.35 -14.01 -8.25
CA ILE A 50 19.32 -14.41 -9.28
C ILE A 50 19.37 -15.94 -9.33
N GLU A 51 19.02 -16.49 -10.49
CA GLU A 51 19.04 -17.94 -10.75
C GLU A 51 20.46 -18.47 -10.87
N ASP A 52 21.36 -17.71 -11.50
CA ASP A 52 22.76 -18.08 -11.63
C ASP A 52 23.49 -18.01 -10.28
N SER A 53 24.00 -19.16 -9.84
CA SER A 53 24.64 -19.31 -8.54
C SER A 53 25.95 -18.54 -8.40
N GLU A 54 26.70 -18.37 -9.50
CA GLU A 54 28.01 -17.69 -9.50
C GLU A 54 27.84 -16.17 -9.45
N THR A 55 26.92 -15.63 -10.27
CA THR A 55 26.52 -14.22 -10.21
C THR A 55 25.90 -13.89 -8.85
N ARG A 56 25.04 -14.76 -8.31
CA ARG A 56 24.44 -14.58 -6.99
C ARG A 56 25.49 -14.52 -5.88
N ALA A 57 26.48 -15.42 -5.90
CA ALA A 57 27.55 -15.44 -4.92
C ALA A 57 28.39 -14.14 -4.97
N THR A 58 28.69 -13.66 -6.18
CA THR A 58 29.40 -12.39 -6.40
C THR A 58 28.61 -11.20 -5.84
N PHE A 59 27.31 -11.15 -6.11
CA PHE A 59 26.42 -10.09 -5.63
C PHE A 59 26.30 -10.10 -4.10
N LEU A 60 26.13 -11.27 -3.49
CA LEU A 60 26.09 -11.42 -2.03
C LEU A 60 27.40 -10.99 -1.37
N LYS A 61 28.55 -11.32 -1.97
CA LYS A 61 29.87 -10.89 -1.48
C LYS A 61 30.01 -9.36 -1.49
N THR A 62 29.55 -8.71 -2.56
CA THR A 62 29.55 -7.23 -2.65
C THR A 62 28.64 -6.62 -1.58
N ILE A 63 27.43 -7.16 -1.39
CA ILE A 63 26.51 -6.68 -0.34
C ILE A 63 27.10 -6.90 1.06
N GLN A 64 27.76 -8.04 1.28
CA GLN A 64 28.40 -8.35 2.55
C GLN A 64 29.50 -7.32 2.86
N SER A 65 30.32 -6.96 1.87
CA SER A 65 31.37 -5.95 2.02
C SER A 65 30.80 -4.57 2.42
N LEU A 66 29.63 -4.21 1.90
CA LEU A 66 28.92 -2.99 2.32
C LEU A 66 28.47 -3.09 3.77
N SER A 67 27.86 -4.20 4.19
CA SER A 67 27.41 -4.37 5.57
C SER A 67 28.53 -4.32 6.60
N THR A 68 29.73 -4.80 6.26
CA THR A 68 30.89 -4.77 7.16
C THR A 68 31.45 -3.35 7.35
N ASN A 69 31.34 -2.50 6.32
CA ASN A 69 31.82 -1.11 6.39
C ASN A 69 30.90 -0.21 7.25
N VAL A 70 29.61 -0.52 7.37
CA VAL A 70 28.67 0.21 8.25
C VAL A 70 28.99 -0.03 9.72
N VAL A 71 29.40 -1.25 10.07
CA VAL A 71 29.82 -1.61 11.44
C VAL A 71 31.12 -0.90 11.86
N PHE A 72 31.92 -0.42 10.90
CA PHE A 72 33.18 0.26 11.20
C PHE A 72 33.04 1.74 11.57
N VAL A 73 31.88 2.37 11.31
CA VAL A 73 31.65 3.77 11.69
C VAL A 73 31.41 3.93 13.21
N GLU A 74 31.09 2.85 13.92
CA GLU A 74 30.99 2.86 15.39
C GLU A 74 32.33 2.63 16.12
N SER A 75 33.45 2.38 15.43
CA SER A 75 34.70 1.92 16.09
C SER A 75 35.99 2.69 15.79
N GLU A 76 35.94 3.87 15.15
CA GLU A 76 37.13 4.72 15.02
C GLU A 76 37.14 5.89 16.02
N GLY A 77 37.37 5.55 17.28
CA GLY A 77 37.97 6.46 18.27
C GLY A 77 39.43 6.02 18.51
N PRO A 78 40.44 6.89 18.32
CA PRO A 78 41.84 6.49 18.38
C PRO A 78 42.30 6.28 19.82
N GLN A 79 43.16 5.27 20.04
CA GLN A 79 44.03 5.12 21.21
C GLN A 79 43.37 5.27 22.60
N ARG A 80 42.83 4.18 23.17
CA ARG A 80 42.85 3.99 24.64
C ARG A 80 42.59 2.55 25.09
N ARG A 81 43.24 1.56 24.46
CA ARG A 81 43.44 0.25 25.10
C ARG A 81 44.58 0.32 26.12
N ARG A 82 44.36 1.03 27.22
CA ARG A 82 45.10 0.87 28.49
C ARG A 82 44.41 1.67 29.58
N LYS A 83 43.33 1.10 30.12
CA LYS A 83 43.05 0.95 31.57
C LYS A 83 41.59 0.53 31.72
N GLN A 84 41.42 -0.74 32.06
CA GLN A 84 40.27 -1.18 32.85
C GLN A 84 40.16 -0.30 34.10
N ARG A 85 38.99 0.31 34.29
CA ARG A 85 38.13 0.26 35.48
C ARG A 85 37.24 1.50 35.48
N GLU A 86 35.98 1.25 35.85
CA GLU A 86 34.94 2.24 36.20
C GLU A 86 34.24 2.95 35.03
N ASN A 87 33.09 2.39 34.62
CA ASN A 87 31.81 3.12 34.47
C ASN A 87 30.70 2.16 34.05
N ALA A 88 30.11 1.48 35.03
CA ALA A 88 28.90 0.67 34.90
C ALA A 88 27.63 1.57 34.97
N GLY A 89 27.53 2.57 34.08
CA GLY A 89 26.40 3.51 34.07
C GLY A 89 25.86 3.88 32.69
N GLY A 90 26.46 3.38 31.60
CA GLY A 90 26.02 3.65 30.23
C GLY A 90 25.02 2.64 29.67
N ASP A 91 25.09 1.37 30.10
CA ASP A 91 24.21 0.30 29.59
C ASP A 91 22.77 0.41 30.10
N GLU A 92 22.56 0.96 31.30
CA GLU A 92 21.22 1.09 31.91
C GLU A 92 20.37 2.15 31.19
N LEU A 93 20.99 3.26 30.77
CA LEU A 93 20.32 4.35 30.04
C LEU A 93 19.89 3.94 28.62
N VAL A 94 20.71 3.14 27.93
CA VAL A 94 20.38 2.62 26.59
C VAL A 94 19.27 1.58 26.68
N GLY A 95 19.27 0.73 27.72
CA GLY A 95 18.19 -0.22 27.98
C GLY A 95 16.84 0.46 28.22
N ASP A 96 16.83 1.55 28.99
CA ASP A 96 15.61 2.30 29.29
C ASP A 96 15.03 3.03 28.06
N GLU A 97 15.87 3.63 27.21
CA GLU A 97 15.41 4.23 25.96
C GLU A 97 14.88 3.19 24.97
N LEU A 98 15.54 2.03 24.87
CA LEU A 98 15.08 0.93 24.03
C LEU A 98 13.72 0.39 24.50
N LEU A 99 13.53 0.24 25.81
CA LEU A 99 12.26 -0.16 26.42
C LEU A 99 11.17 0.88 26.18
N LYS A 100 11.48 2.18 26.28
CA LYS A 100 10.55 3.26 26.01
C LYS A 100 10.12 3.28 24.55
N ASN A 101 11.06 3.11 23.62
CA ASN A 101 10.77 3.03 22.19
C ASN A 101 9.98 1.76 21.84
N SER A 102 10.28 0.63 22.47
CA SER A 102 9.53 -0.62 22.29
C SER A 102 8.07 -0.48 22.77
N ARG A 103 7.84 0.19 23.91
CA ARG A 103 6.47 0.49 24.37
C ARG A 103 5.72 1.40 23.40
N LYS A 104 6.36 2.46 22.92
CA LYS A 104 5.77 3.39 21.96
C LYS A 104 5.44 2.70 20.63
N LEU A 105 6.30 1.79 20.18
CA LEU A 105 6.07 0.99 18.98
C LEU A 105 4.88 0.04 19.17
N LYS A 106 4.76 -0.59 20.34
CA LYS A 106 3.61 -1.43 20.68
C LYS A 106 2.31 -0.64 20.69
N GLU A 107 2.33 0.56 21.27
CA GLU A 107 1.17 1.46 21.31
C GLU A 107 0.74 1.89 19.90
N MET A 108 1.69 2.26 19.03
CA MET A 108 1.39 2.54 17.61
C MET A 108 0.84 1.32 16.88
N ALA A 109 1.35 0.11 17.16
CA ALA A 109 0.85 -1.11 16.55
C ALA A 109 -0.60 -1.43 16.99
N ASP A 110 -0.92 -1.19 18.26
CA ASP A 110 -2.27 -1.36 18.80
C ASP A 110 -3.24 -0.31 18.22
N GLU A 111 -2.82 0.97 18.11
CA GLU A 111 -3.59 2.01 17.43
C GLU A 111 -3.85 1.68 15.97
N PHE A 112 -2.81 1.23 15.26
CA PHE A 112 -2.92 0.83 13.85
C PHE A 112 -3.91 -0.33 13.66
N LYS A 113 -3.83 -1.34 14.53
CA LYS A 113 -4.77 -2.47 14.53
C LYS A 113 -6.21 -2.01 14.78
N ASN A 114 -6.42 -1.07 15.70
CA ASN A 114 -7.73 -0.49 15.98
C ASN A 114 -8.27 0.31 14.79
N SER A 115 -7.41 1.09 14.12
CA SER A 115 -7.75 1.79 12.89
C SER A 115 -8.21 0.83 11.79
N LEU A 116 -7.45 -0.24 11.55
CA LEU A 116 -7.82 -1.26 10.56
C LEU A 116 -9.16 -1.93 10.86
N GLN A 117 -9.46 -2.17 12.15
CA GLN A 117 -10.76 -2.71 12.54
C GLN A 117 -11.91 -1.71 12.31
N ALA A 118 -11.67 -0.41 12.52
CA ALA A 118 -12.64 0.63 12.21
C ALA A 118 -12.90 0.72 10.71
N ASP A 119 -11.84 0.72 9.89
CA ASP A 119 -11.93 0.74 8.43
C ASP A 119 -12.69 -0.48 7.90
N ARG A 120 -12.42 -1.66 8.44
CA ARG A 120 -13.17 -2.88 8.09
C ARG A 120 -14.67 -2.72 8.35
N LYS A 121 -15.07 -2.17 9.50
CA LYS A 121 -16.49 -1.90 9.81
C LYS A 121 -17.11 -0.90 8.84
N ILE A 122 -16.35 0.11 8.40
CA ILE A 122 -16.83 1.08 7.40
C ILE A 122 -17.04 0.39 6.06
N ILE A 123 -16.09 -0.43 5.61
CA ILE A 123 -16.20 -1.20 4.37
C ILE A 123 -17.41 -2.14 4.40
N GLU A 124 -17.62 -2.86 5.50
CA GLU A 124 -18.80 -3.74 5.67
C GLU A 124 -20.11 -2.94 5.60
N LYS A 125 -20.17 -1.75 6.23
CA LYS A 125 -21.33 -0.84 6.11
C LYS A 125 -21.53 -0.33 4.69
N LEU A 126 -20.45 0.01 3.98
CA LEU A 126 -20.50 0.48 2.59
C LEU A 126 -21.01 -0.62 1.67
N GLY A 127 -20.49 -1.84 1.82
CA GLY A 127 -20.94 -3.02 1.08
C GLY A 127 -22.42 -3.32 1.32
N GLY A 128 -22.88 -3.21 2.58
CA GLY A 128 -24.30 -3.34 2.92
C GLY A 128 -25.18 -2.29 2.23
N LYS A 129 -24.78 -1.01 2.27
CA LYS A 129 -25.50 0.08 1.58
C LYS A 129 -25.51 -0.09 0.07
N MET A 130 -24.39 -0.49 -0.52
CA MET A 130 -24.27 -0.72 -1.96
C MET A 130 -25.14 -1.88 -2.42
N ASN A 131 -25.22 -2.97 -1.64
CA ASN A 131 -26.13 -4.07 -1.92
C ASN A 131 -27.61 -3.65 -1.82
N ALA A 132 -27.97 -2.89 -0.78
CA ALA A 132 -29.33 -2.36 -0.64
C ALA A 132 -29.71 -1.45 -1.82
N SER A 133 -28.82 -0.53 -2.20
CA SER A 133 -29.01 0.36 -3.34
C SER A 133 -29.10 -0.39 -4.68
N SER A 134 -28.31 -1.45 -4.86
CA SER A 134 -28.39 -2.32 -6.04
C SER A 134 -29.73 -3.06 -6.09
N GLN A 135 -30.18 -3.61 -4.97
CA GLN A 135 -31.49 -4.27 -4.88
C GLN A 135 -32.64 -3.29 -5.14
N GLU A 136 -32.58 -2.07 -4.62
CA GLU A 136 -33.60 -1.05 -4.86
C GLU A 136 -33.61 -0.58 -6.32
N SER A 137 -32.44 -0.44 -6.93
CA SER A 137 -32.32 -0.11 -8.36
C SER A 137 -32.90 -1.22 -9.24
N THR A 138 -32.60 -2.49 -8.94
CA THR A 138 -33.17 -3.63 -9.69
C THR A 138 -34.70 -3.72 -9.52
N LYS A 139 -35.23 -3.48 -8.32
CA LYS A 139 -36.69 -3.39 -8.08
C LYS A 139 -37.32 -2.25 -8.88
N SER A 140 -36.66 -1.09 -8.94
CA SER A 140 -37.14 0.07 -9.70
C SER A 140 -37.15 -0.19 -11.20
N LEU A 141 -36.12 -0.87 -11.73
CA LEU A 141 -36.08 -1.30 -13.14
C LEU A 141 -37.18 -2.31 -13.47
N GLN A 142 -37.42 -3.30 -12.60
CA GLN A 142 -38.53 -4.25 -12.78
C GLN A 142 -39.89 -3.57 -12.68
N ALA A 143 -40.04 -2.56 -11.82
CA ALA A 143 -41.26 -1.77 -11.72
C ALA A 143 -41.48 -0.97 -13.01
N LEU A 144 -40.44 -0.35 -13.58
CA LEU A 144 -40.52 0.33 -14.88
C LEU A 144 -40.92 -0.61 -16.01
N ASP A 145 -40.37 -1.82 -16.07
CA ASP A 145 -40.73 -2.84 -17.06
C ASP A 145 -42.21 -3.27 -16.94
N LYS A 146 -42.73 -3.40 -15.70
CA LYS A 146 -44.15 -3.67 -15.43
C LYS A 146 -45.07 -2.46 -15.68
N THR A 147 -44.56 -1.25 -15.51
CA THR A 147 -45.32 0.01 -15.70
C THR A 147 -45.27 0.51 -17.15
N GLY A 148 -44.47 -0.14 -18.00
CA GLY A 148 -44.59 -0.12 -19.45
C GLY A 148 -45.98 -0.63 -19.87
N ARG A 149 -47.01 0.20 -19.69
CA ARG A 149 -48.35 -0.01 -20.22
C ARG A 149 -48.20 -0.15 -21.73
N LYS A 150 -48.12 -1.40 -22.20
CA LYS A 150 -48.67 -1.77 -23.50
C LYS A 150 -50.15 -1.38 -23.44
N ILE A 151 -50.46 -0.14 -23.82
CA ILE A 151 -51.80 0.18 -24.30
C ILE A 151 -52.02 -0.84 -25.40
N LYS A 152 -52.95 -1.78 -25.17
CA LYS A 152 -53.21 -2.86 -26.10
C LYS A 152 -53.53 -2.19 -27.43
N SER A 153 -52.69 -2.38 -28.45
CA SER A 153 -52.87 -1.80 -29.79
C SER A 153 -54.30 -2.01 -30.32
N SER A 154 -54.93 -3.12 -29.91
CA SER A 154 -56.35 -3.43 -30.06
C SER A 154 -57.31 -2.30 -29.65
N THR A 155 -57.10 -1.61 -28.52
CA THR A 155 -58.01 -0.55 -28.05
C THR A 155 -57.93 0.67 -28.95
N PHE A 156 -56.74 1.01 -29.45
CA PHE A 156 -56.55 2.13 -30.38
C PHE A 156 -57.15 1.83 -31.77
N MET A 157 -56.92 0.61 -32.28
CA MET A 157 -57.55 0.09 -33.50
C MET A 157 -59.09 0.13 -33.40
N SER A 158 -59.65 -0.31 -32.27
CA SER A 158 -61.09 -0.31 -32.06
C SER A 158 -61.67 1.11 -32.06
N PHE A 159 -60.97 2.09 -31.49
CA PHE A 159 -61.44 3.47 -31.46
C PHE A 159 -61.37 4.12 -32.84
N ALA A 160 -60.26 3.91 -33.57
CA ALA A 160 -60.12 4.38 -34.95
C ALA A 160 -61.19 3.79 -35.88
N PHE A 161 -61.51 2.50 -35.72
CA PHE A 161 -62.57 1.83 -36.49
C PHE A 161 -63.95 2.42 -36.16
N MET A 162 -64.22 2.70 -34.88
CA MET A 162 -65.47 3.32 -34.43
C MET A 162 -65.67 4.70 -35.08
N ILE A 163 -64.63 5.54 -35.07
CA ILE A 163 -64.65 6.85 -35.74
C ILE A 163 -64.90 6.67 -37.24
N PHE A 164 -64.21 5.72 -37.88
CA PHE A 164 -64.38 5.46 -39.31
C PHE A 164 -65.83 5.07 -39.66
N VAL A 165 -66.46 4.20 -38.86
CA VAL A 165 -67.86 3.80 -39.05
C VAL A 165 -68.79 5.00 -38.90
N VAL A 166 -68.60 5.84 -37.88
CA VAL A 166 -69.42 7.04 -37.66
C VAL A 166 -69.30 8.00 -38.85
N VAL A 167 -68.08 8.31 -39.28
CA VAL A 167 -67.84 9.21 -40.42
C VAL A 167 -68.39 8.63 -41.72
N TYR A 168 -68.22 7.34 -41.95
CA TYR A 168 -68.78 6.65 -43.12
C TYR A 168 -70.30 6.76 -43.18
N PHE A 169 -70.98 6.56 -42.03
CA PHE A 169 -72.42 6.71 -41.94
C PHE A 169 -72.87 8.15 -42.20
N ILE A 170 -72.15 9.14 -41.67
CA ILE A 170 -72.45 10.55 -41.94
C ILE A 170 -72.32 10.82 -43.44
N ILE A 171 -71.20 10.49 -44.09
CA ILE A 171 -71.00 10.75 -45.52
C ILE A 171 -72.02 10.04 -46.40
N ARG A 172 -72.46 8.84 -46.01
CA ARG A 172 -73.37 8.03 -46.83
C ARG A 172 -74.85 8.40 -46.67
N PHE A 173 -75.24 8.96 -45.52
CA PHE A 173 -76.65 9.23 -45.18
C PHE A 173 -76.98 10.71 -45.00
N LEU A 174 -75.98 11.62 -44.96
CA LEU A 174 -76.15 13.06 -45.23
C LEU A 174 -75.99 13.32 -46.72
#